data_AF-E3KJN9-F1
#
_entry.id   AF-E3KJN9-F1
#
_cell.length_a   1.000
_cell.length_b   1.000
_cell.length_c   1.000
_cell.angle_alpha   90.00
_cell.angle_beta   90.00
_cell.angle_gamma   90.00
#
_symmetry.space_group_name_H-M   'P 1'
#
loop_
_entity.id
_entity.type
_entity.pdbx_description
1 polymer ?
#
loop_
_entity_poly.entity_id
_entity_poly.type
_entity_poly.pdbx_seq_one_letter_code
_entity_poly.pdbx_strand_id
1 'polypeptide(L)'
;MVANGKGGKKFSKALRFRGLKDSENQIAHGFSNDRNEMDGNRSLRNVFKMESLDFDQSALEIFHPNPKIKENLTKFFERMQIDGGGKIVLKMDNAPKAFDELASIYDNRKDPQPYNAGPEYTKHASFFRNLIRKGFKEIWFNQQYWFNFWANRTGINLKDELKNRGILLANSQRLLAIFLYFVDMIDTIIPPNPTNQSFSSIQHKNTLFKIAILRFQAFEKNNSSRILSQIHFHGNLPAFVWDLLYFWLKDPGNSGLQELAYNPNGLRNSMFKKFFNAVFKFSCTKLNLRLKYGPNMS
;
A
#
# COMPACT_ATOMS: atom_id res chain seq x y z
N MET A 1 53.20 33.80 36.31
CA MET A 1 53.53 34.80 35.29
C MET A 1 52.34 34.94 34.34
N VAL A 2 51.79 36.17 34.28
CA VAL A 2 51.04 36.83 33.18
C VAL A 2 49.90 36.02 32.51
N ALA A 3 48.60 36.22 32.78
CA ALA A 3 47.70 37.40 32.71
C ALA A 3 47.22 37.83 31.30
N ASN A 4 45.89 38.07 31.23
CA ASN A 4 45.09 38.83 30.23
C ASN A 4 44.68 38.11 28.92
N GLY A 5 43.46 38.28 28.37
CA GLY A 5 42.30 39.13 28.72
C GLY A 5 41.14 38.84 27.74
N LYS A 6 39.89 38.79 28.21
CA LYS A 6 38.81 39.81 28.08
C LYS A 6 37.95 39.78 26.79
N GLY A 7 36.64 39.77 27.01
CA GLY A 7 35.56 40.25 26.10
C GLY A 7 34.50 39.17 25.85
N GLY A 8 33.26 39.19 26.34
CA GLY A 8 32.42 40.27 26.84
C GLY A 8 31.34 40.62 25.81
N LYS A 9 30.13 40.06 25.92
CA LYS A 9 28.85 40.72 25.60
C LYS A 9 27.65 39.88 26.05
N LYS A 10 26.99 40.40 27.10
CA LYS A 10 25.67 40.02 27.59
C LYS A 10 24.60 40.48 26.59
N PHE A 11 23.63 39.64 26.27
CA PHE A 11 22.35 40.10 25.75
C PHE A 11 21.29 39.98 26.85
N SER A 12 20.95 41.13 27.44
CA SER A 12 19.78 41.35 28.27
C SER A 12 18.99 42.49 27.63
N LYS A 13 17.75 42.24 27.23
CA LYS A 13 16.77 43.31 27.04
C LYS A 13 15.36 42.79 27.30
N ALA A 14 14.88 43.14 28.48
CA ALA A 14 13.47 43.21 28.84
C ALA A 14 12.96 44.63 28.52
N LEU A 15 11.70 44.74 28.09
CA LEU A 15 10.85 45.94 28.10
C LEU A 15 9.41 45.42 28.12
N ARG A 16 8.74 45.32 29.28
CA ARG A 16 7.95 46.34 30.02
C ARG A 16 6.63 46.77 29.36
N PHE A 17 5.56 46.22 29.97
CA PHE A 17 4.19 46.67 30.20
C PHE A 17 3.78 48.14 29.94
N ARG A 18 2.55 48.28 29.42
CA ARG A 18 1.42 49.17 29.80
C ARG A 18 0.18 48.60 29.08
N GLY A 19 -1.03 48.41 29.61
CA GLY A 19 -1.70 48.80 30.85
C GLY A 19 -3.12 49.27 30.48
N LEU A 20 -4.14 48.80 31.22
CA LEU A 20 -5.54 49.31 31.34
C LEU A 20 -6.47 49.06 30.13
N LYS A 21 -7.77 48.69 30.28
CA LYS A 21 -8.77 48.91 31.34
C LYS A 21 -9.93 47.91 31.19
N ASP A 22 -10.53 47.57 32.32
CA ASP A 22 -11.85 46.96 32.45
C ASP A 22 -12.98 47.91 31.99
N SER A 23 -14.06 47.33 31.46
CA SER A 23 -15.43 47.81 31.71
C SER A 23 -16.46 46.78 31.23
N GLU A 24 -17.14 46.17 32.20
CA GLU A 24 -18.46 45.56 32.04
C GLU A 24 -19.48 46.63 31.62
N ASN A 25 -20.41 46.32 30.71
CA ASN A 25 -21.84 46.30 31.05
C ASN A 25 -22.74 45.77 29.93
N GLN A 26 -23.85 45.21 30.41
CA GLN A 26 -24.95 44.51 29.75
C GLN A 26 -25.77 45.43 28.81
N ILE A 27 -26.53 44.83 27.88
CA ILE A 27 -28.02 44.88 27.83
C ILE A 27 -28.52 44.00 26.67
N ALA A 28 -29.67 43.37 26.93
CA ALA A 28 -30.33 42.28 26.23
C ALA A 28 -31.30 42.71 25.09
N HIS A 29 -31.93 41.67 24.50
CA HIS A 29 -33.03 41.63 23.52
C HIS A 29 -32.63 41.87 22.05
N GLY A 30 -33.05 41.10 21.05
CA GLY A 30 -34.00 39.99 20.93
C GLY A 30 -34.24 39.72 19.41
N PHE A 31 -34.87 38.59 19.08
CA PHE A 31 -35.29 38.11 17.74
C PHE A 31 -34.15 37.58 16.84
N SER A 32 -33.92 36.26 16.75
CA SER A 32 -34.71 35.17 16.11
C SER A 32 -34.64 35.16 14.58
N ASN A 33 -34.24 33.98 14.08
CA ASN A 33 -34.33 33.44 12.73
C ASN A 33 -33.47 34.06 11.63
N ASP A 34 -32.30 33.42 11.42
CA ASP A 34 -31.96 32.81 10.13
C ASP A 34 -30.84 31.78 10.35
N ARG A 35 -31.24 30.63 10.90
CA ARG A 35 -30.47 29.39 10.85
C ARG A 35 -31.30 28.40 10.06
N ASN A 36 -31.06 28.32 8.75
CA ASN A 36 -31.40 27.16 7.93
C ASN A 36 -30.80 27.32 6.52
N GLU A 37 -29.47 27.40 6.41
CA GLU A 37 -28.80 27.29 5.11
C GLU A 37 -27.41 26.63 5.18
N MET A 38 -27.18 25.77 6.19
CA MET A 38 -25.91 25.02 6.34
C MET A 38 -26.06 23.53 6.61
N ASP A 39 -27.22 22.92 6.30
CA ASP A 39 -27.42 21.47 6.45
C ASP A 39 -27.50 20.68 5.13
N GLY A 40 -27.32 21.33 3.97
CA GLY A 40 -27.27 20.66 2.67
C GLY A 40 -25.95 19.92 2.38
N ASN A 41 -24.85 20.29 3.05
CA ASN A 41 -23.49 19.81 2.71
C ASN A 41 -22.91 18.74 3.64
N ARG A 42 -23.62 18.33 4.70
CA ARG A 42 -23.21 17.18 5.54
C ARG A 42 -23.76 15.84 5.05
N SER A 43 -24.84 15.85 4.27
CA SER A 43 -25.54 14.63 3.82
C SER A 43 -24.80 13.86 2.70
N LEU A 44 -23.94 14.54 1.93
CA LEU A 44 -23.13 13.90 0.87
C LEU A 44 -21.87 13.18 1.38
N ARG A 45 -21.59 13.18 2.69
CA ARG A 45 -20.48 12.42 3.29
C ARG A 45 -20.78 10.94 3.54
N ASN A 46 -21.94 10.45 3.14
CA ASN A 46 -22.10 9.02 2.82
C ASN A 46 -21.53 8.74 1.42
N VAL A 47 -20.28 9.19 1.19
CA VAL A 47 -19.48 8.75 0.06
C VAL A 47 -19.33 7.25 0.25
N PHE A 48 -19.93 6.48 -0.65
CA PHE A 48 -19.80 5.02 -0.76
C PHE A 48 -18.36 4.62 -0.38
N LYS A 49 -18.19 4.13 0.85
CA LYS A 49 -16.88 3.72 1.34
C LYS A 49 -16.57 2.39 0.69
N MET A 50 -15.38 2.27 0.10
CA MET A 50 -14.91 0.99 -0.43
C MET A 50 -14.93 -0.05 0.71
N GLU A 51 -15.74 -1.10 0.56
CA GLU A 51 -15.93 -2.14 1.59
C GLU A 51 -14.89 -3.26 1.48
N SER A 52 -14.42 -3.54 0.26
CA SER A 52 -13.40 -4.55 -0.02
C SER A 52 -12.42 -4.10 -1.08
N LEU A 53 -11.22 -4.69 -1.04
CA LEU A 53 -10.19 -4.53 -2.05
C LEU A 53 -10.52 -5.42 -3.25
N ASP A 54 -11.31 -4.89 -4.19
CA ASP A 54 -11.72 -5.66 -5.37
C ASP A 54 -10.77 -5.40 -6.55
N PHE A 55 -10.18 -6.47 -7.06
CA PHE A 55 -9.34 -6.45 -8.27
C PHE A 55 -10.18 -6.82 -9.49
N ASP A 56 -11.12 -5.93 -9.82
CA ASP A 56 -12.03 -6.03 -10.97
C ASP A 56 -11.49 -5.30 -12.21
N GLN A 57 -12.22 -5.36 -13.32
CA GLN A 57 -11.81 -4.73 -14.58
C GLN A 57 -11.59 -3.22 -14.42
N SER A 58 -12.48 -2.55 -13.71
CA SER A 58 -12.42 -1.10 -13.51
C SER A 58 -11.31 -0.67 -12.56
N ALA A 59 -10.74 -1.60 -11.79
CA ALA A 59 -9.55 -1.36 -10.97
C ALA A 59 -8.26 -1.45 -11.78
N LEU A 60 -8.25 -2.14 -12.92
CA LEU A 60 -7.02 -2.42 -13.68
C LEU A 60 -6.82 -1.47 -14.86
N GLU A 61 -5.75 -0.68 -14.80
CA GLU A 61 -5.27 0.11 -15.91
C GLU A 61 -4.06 -0.57 -16.56
N ILE A 62 -4.31 -1.38 -17.59
CA ILE A 62 -3.27 -2.17 -18.26
C ILE A 62 -2.53 -1.29 -19.27
N PHE A 63 -1.24 -1.08 -19.00
CA PHE A 63 -0.35 -0.31 -19.88
C PHE A 63 0.89 -1.11 -20.25
N HIS A 64 1.25 -1.07 -21.54
CA HIS A 64 2.51 -1.58 -22.04
C HIS A 64 2.97 -0.81 -23.28
N PRO A 65 4.27 -0.48 -23.44
CA PRO A 65 4.79 0.20 -24.63
C PRO A 65 4.63 -0.63 -25.92
N ASN A 66 4.78 -1.96 -25.84
CA ASN A 66 4.50 -2.87 -26.95
C ASN A 66 2.98 -3.19 -26.98
N PRO A 67 2.24 -2.85 -28.06
CA PRO A 67 0.80 -3.07 -28.18
C PRO A 67 0.37 -4.54 -28.11
N LYS A 68 1.14 -5.47 -28.71
CA LYS A 68 0.84 -6.91 -28.69
C LYS A 68 0.90 -7.46 -27.27
N ILE A 69 1.90 -7.04 -26.49
CA ILE A 69 2.00 -7.40 -25.07
C ILE A 69 0.86 -6.75 -24.27
N LYS A 70 0.51 -5.48 -24.55
CA LYS A 70 -0.64 -4.81 -23.91
C LYS A 70 -1.92 -5.62 -24.13
N GLU A 71 -2.19 -6.01 -25.36
CA GLU A 71 -3.36 -6.78 -25.75
C GLU A 71 -3.39 -8.15 -25.06
N ASN A 72 -2.26 -8.88 -25.07
CA ASN A 72 -2.16 -10.17 -24.40
C ASN A 72 -2.39 -10.07 -22.88
N LEU A 73 -1.84 -9.03 -22.24
CA LEU A 73 -2.10 -8.75 -20.82
C LEU A 73 -3.56 -8.42 -20.55
N THR A 74 -4.18 -7.66 -21.45
CA THR A 74 -5.60 -7.29 -21.35
C THR A 74 -6.48 -8.54 -21.39
N LYS A 75 -6.30 -9.36 -22.43
CA LYS A 75 -7.01 -10.65 -22.59
C LYS A 75 -6.78 -11.59 -21.42
N PHE A 76 -5.56 -11.63 -20.87
CA PHE A 76 -5.24 -12.46 -19.71
C PHE A 76 -6.06 -12.08 -18.47
N PHE A 77 -6.07 -10.79 -18.11
CA PHE A 77 -6.81 -10.33 -16.94
C PHE A 77 -8.33 -10.36 -17.11
N GLU A 78 -8.83 -10.12 -18.33
CA GLU A 78 -10.26 -10.28 -18.64
C GLU A 78 -10.72 -11.72 -18.41
N ARG A 79 -9.97 -12.72 -18.91
CA ARG A 79 -10.29 -14.14 -18.70
C ARG A 79 -10.34 -14.50 -17.21
N MET A 80 -9.36 -14.06 -16.43
CA MET A 80 -9.31 -14.35 -15.00
C MET A 80 -10.51 -13.79 -14.22
N GLN A 81 -11.14 -12.71 -14.70
CA GLN A 81 -12.27 -12.07 -14.03
C GLN A 81 -13.60 -12.75 -14.39
N ILE A 82 -13.72 -13.33 -15.59
CA ILE A 82 -14.91 -14.07 -16.01
C ILE A 82 -15.17 -15.26 -15.08
N ASP A 83 -14.13 -16.03 -14.76
CA ASP A 83 -14.24 -17.21 -13.91
C ASP A 83 -14.48 -16.89 -12.41
N GLY A 84 -14.32 -15.62 -12.02
CA GLY A 84 -14.34 -15.14 -10.63
C GLY A 84 -15.47 -14.16 -10.28
N GLY A 85 -16.52 -14.06 -11.12
CA GLY A 85 -17.64 -13.14 -10.87
C GLY A 85 -17.28 -11.66 -11.05
N GLY A 86 -16.38 -11.36 -11.98
CA GLY A 86 -15.88 -10.02 -12.29
C GLY A 86 -14.65 -9.58 -11.48
N LYS A 87 -14.20 -10.39 -10.53
CA LYS A 87 -13.01 -10.13 -9.70
C LYS A 87 -11.92 -11.15 -9.97
N ILE A 88 -10.66 -10.74 -9.79
CA ILE A 88 -9.53 -11.67 -9.81
C ILE A 88 -9.55 -12.50 -8.52
N VAL A 89 -9.91 -13.78 -8.64
CA VAL A 89 -9.83 -14.78 -7.58
C VAL A 89 -9.24 -16.07 -8.17
N LEU A 90 -8.17 -16.57 -7.56
CA LEU A 90 -7.46 -17.77 -7.96
C LEU A 90 -7.59 -18.83 -6.87
N LYS A 91 -8.03 -20.02 -7.27
CA LYS A 91 -7.94 -21.23 -6.44
C LYS A 91 -6.49 -21.70 -6.39
N MET A 92 -6.09 -22.31 -5.28
CA MET A 92 -4.74 -22.85 -5.05
C MET A 92 -4.24 -23.69 -6.24
N ASP A 93 -5.07 -24.59 -6.75
CA ASP A 93 -4.69 -25.52 -7.83
C ASP A 93 -4.48 -24.83 -9.19
N ASN A 94 -5.12 -23.68 -9.42
CA ASN A 94 -5.07 -22.95 -10.68
C ASN A 94 -4.06 -21.80 -10.66
N ALA A 95 -3.65 -21.35 -9.47
CA ALA A 95 -2.73 -20.22 -9.32
C ALA A 95 -1.38 -20.43 -10.03
N PRO A 96 -0.70 -21.60 -9.97
CA PRO A 96 0.55 -21.81 -10.69
C PRO A 96 0.42 -21.59 -12.21
N LYS A 97 -0.65 -22.10 -12.81
CA LYS A 97 -0.91 -21.94 -14.25
C LYS A 97 -1.07 -20.47 -14.64
N ALA A 98 -1.80 -19.70 -13.83
CA ALA A 98 -1.97 -18.27 -14.06
C ALA A 98 -0.63 -17.51 -13.95
N PHE A 99 0.24 -17.90 -13.01
CA PHE A 99 1.56 -17.29 -12.87
C PHE A 99 2.45 -17.56 -14.09
N ASP A 100 2.44 -18.81 -14.57
CA ASP A 100 3.22 -19.25 -15.73
C ASP A 100 2.72 -18.58 -17.02
N GLU A 101 1.40 -18.54 -17.22
CA GLU A 101 0.78 -17.89 -18.38
C GLU A 101 1.15 -16.41 -18.44
N LEU A 102 0.98 -15.67 -17.34
CA LEU A 102 1.37 -14.26 -17.28
C LEU A 102 2.87 -14.08 -17.52
N ALA A 103 3.71 -14.93 -16.93
CA ALA A 103 5.15 -14.86 -17.14
C ALA A 103 5.53 -15.08 -18.60
N SER A 104 4.80 -15.95 -19.31
CA SER A 104 5.02 -16.25 -20.72
C SER A 104 4.67 -15.08 -21.65
N ILE A 105 3.73 -14.20 -21.27
CA ILE A 105 3.39 -12.99 -22.03
C ILE A 105 4.58 -12.03 -22.12
N TYR A 106 5.45 -12.04 -21.10
CA TYR A 106 6.68 -11.24 -21.06
C TYR A 106 7.90 -12.00 -21.62
N ASP A 107 7.77 -13.26 -22.06
CA ASP A 107 8.89 -14.03 -22.59
C ASP A 107 9.14 -13.68 -24.06
N ASN A 108 10.10 -12.78 -24.26
CA ASN A 108 10.51 -12.29 -25.57
C ASN A 108 11.23 -13.35 -26.43
N ARG A 109 11.48 -14.57 -25.93
CA ARG A 109 12.06 -15.66 -26.73
C ARG A 109 11.08 -16.22 -27.78
N LYS A 110 9.78 -15.91 -27.66
CA LYS A 110 8.73 -16.36 -28.60
C LYS A 110 8.51 -15.41 -29.79
N ASP A 111 9.12 -14.22 -29.78
CA ASP A 111 9.21 -13.35 -30.97
C ASP A 111 10.72 -13.21 -31.29
N PRO A 112 11.24 -13.79 -32.39
CA PRO A 112 12.65 -13.71 -32.72
C PRO A 112 13.04 -12.24 -32.85
N GLN A 113 13.90 -11.79 -31.93
CA GLN A 113 14.45 -10.44 -31.96
C GLN A 113 15.23 -10.26 -33.27
N PRO A 114 15.06 -9.14 -34.00
CA PRO A 114 16.08 -8.73 -34.93
C PRO A 114 17.37 -8.52 -34.14
N TYR A 115 18.50 -8.99 -34.66
CA TYR A 115 19.83 -9.05 -34.06
C TYR A 115 20.39 -7.71 -33.52
N ASN A 116 19.63 -6.61 -33.62
CA ASN A 116 19.95 -5.24 -33.21
C ASN A 116 18.92 -4.65 -32.23
N ALA A 117 18.61 -5.36 -31.14
CA ALA A 117 17.79 -4.80 -30.06
C ALA A 117 18.59 -3.70 -29.32
N GLY A 118 18.51 -2.47 -29.82
CA GLY A 118 19.23 -1.32 -29.30
C GLY A 118 18.83 -0.91 -27.86
N PRO A 119 19.27 0.27 -27.39
CA PRO A 119 19.02 0.80 -26.04
C PRO A 119 17.53 0.96 -25.65
N GLU A 120 16.60 0.58 -26.51
CA GLU A 120 15.16 0.50 -26.21
C GLU A 120 14.80 -0.70 -25.32
N TYR A 121 15.60 -1.78 -25.33
CA TYR A 121 15.31 -2.95 -24.50
C TYR A 121 15.61 -2.74 -23.01
N THR A 122 16.69 -2.02 -22.69
CA THR A 122 16.98 -1.54 -21.33
C THR A 122 15.91 -0.56 -20.82
N LYS A 123 15.15 0.09 -21.73
CA LYS A 123 13.96 0.89 -21.37
C LYS A 123 12.80 0.03 -20.87
N HIS A 124 12.62 -1.23 -21.31
CA HIS A 124 11.51 -2.07 -20.84
C HIS A 124 11.62 -2.50 -19.37
N ALA A 125 12.78 -3.04 -18.98
CA ALA A 125 12.98 -3.48 -17.60
C ALA A 125 13.05 -2.29 -16.62
N SER A 126 13.51 -1.12 -17.08
CA SER A 126 13.47 0.11 -16.28
C SER A 126 12.06 0.69 -16.20
N PHE A 127 11.27 0.61 -17.29
CA PHE A 127 9.88 1.05 -17.33
C PHE A 127 9.01 0.36 -16.26
N PHE A 128 9.01 -0.96 -16.18
CA PHE A 128 8.21 -1.65 -15.14
C PHE A 128 8.72 -1.41 -13.72
N ARG A 129 10.04 -1.34 -13.54
CA ARG A 129 10.60 -0.96 -12.24
C ARG A 129 10.13 0.44 -11.83
N ASN A 130 10.00 1.35 -12.79
CA ASN A 130 9.50 2.70 -12.55
C ASN A 130 8.00 2.71 -12.23
N LEU A 131 7.18 1.86 -12.88
CA LEU A 131 5.76 1.72 -12.52
C LEU A 131 5.56 1.19 -11.09
N ILE A 132 6.31 0.16 -10.68
CA ILE A 132 6.25 -0.34 -9.30
C ILE A 132 6.65 0.75 -8.30
N ARG A 133 7.76 1.46 -8.58
CA ARG A 133 8.22 2.57 -7.73
C ARG A 133 7.22 3.72 -7.68
N LYS A 134 6.54 4.02 -8.80
CA LYS A 134 5.46 5.00 -8.84
C LYS A 134 4.31 4.56 -7.93
N GLY A 135 3.82 3.33 -8.08
CA GLY A 135 2.77 2.79 -7.22
C GLY A 135 3.15 2.81 -5.74
N PHE A 136 4.39 2.48 -5.39
CA PHE A 136 4.88 2.56 -4.00
C PHE A 136 4.80 3.98 -3.43
N LYS A 137 5.20 4.98 -4.23
CA LYS A 137 5.05 6.39 -3.86
C LYS A 137 3.59 6.77 -3.70
N GLU A 138 2.70 6.29 -4.57
CA GLU A 138 1.28 6.59 -4.44
C GLU A 138 0.68 6.01 -3.16
N ILE A 139 1.01 4.78 -2.78
CA ILE A 139 0.58 4.21 -1.48
C ILE A 139 1.07 5.08 -0.32
N TRP A 140 2.29 5.62 -0.40
CA TRP A 140 2.80 6.53 0.64
C TRP A 140 2.03 7.84 0.74
N PHE A 141 1.78 8.50 -0.40
CA PHE A 141 1.03 9.76 -0.40
C PHE A 141 -0.43 9.56 0.02
N ASN A 142 -0.95 8.34 -0.13
CA ASN A 142 -2.32 7.99 0.23
C ASN A 142 -2.41 7.16 1.53
N GLN A 143 -1.33 7.10 2.31
CA GLN A 143 -1.20 6.21 3.47
C GLN A 143 -2.34 6.35 4.48
N GLN A 144 -2.78 7.59 4.74
CA GLN A 144 -3.88 7.83 5.68
C GLN A 144 -5.21 7.23 5.20
N TYR A 145 -5.50 7.30 3.90
CA TYR A 145 -6.71 6.70 3.32
C TYR A 145 -6.65 5.17 3.43
N TRP A 146 -5.49 4.57 3.16
CA TRP A 146 -5.27 3.14 3.33
C TRP A 146 -5.43 2.69 4.79
N PHE A 147 -4.84 3.42 5.74
CA PHE A 147 -4.97 3.08 7.16
C PHE A 147 -6.42 3.20 7.65
N ASN A 148 -7.16 4.21 7.19
CA ASN A 148 -8.59 4.33 7.51
C ASN A 148 -9.41 3.18 6.90
N PHE A 149 -9.13 2.82 5.64
CA PHE A 149 -9.79 1.69 4.98
C PHE A 149 -9.57 0.38 5.75
N TRP A 150 -8.32 0.05 6.07
CA TRP A 150 -8.03 -1.17 6.82
C TRP A 150 -8.56 -1.12 8.24
N ALA A 151 -8.60 0.05 8.90
CA ALA A 151 -9.22 0.18 10.21
C ALA A 151 -10.71 -0.20 10.17
N ASN A 152 -11.44 0.23 9.14
CA ASN A 152 -12.84 -0.16 8.96
C ASN A 152 -12.98 -1.66 8.67
N ARG A 153 -12.11 -2.23 7.83
CA ARG A 153 -12.19 -3.65 7.40
C ARG A 153 -11.77 -4.64 8.48
N THR A 154 -10.85 -4.24 9.36
CA THR A 154 -10.24 -5.12 10.36
C THR A 154 -10.74 -4.83 11.77
N GLY A 155 -11.31 -3.64 12.02
CA GLY A 155 -11.58 -3.14 13.37
C GLY A 155 -10.31 -2.74 14.15
N ILE A 156 -9.13 -2.74 13.52
CA ILE A 156 -7.87 -2.34 14.16
C ILE A 156 -7.67 -0.84 13.97
N ASN A 157 -7.54 -0.09 15.07
CA ASN A 157 -6.99 1.26 14.97
C ASN A 157 -5.48 1.17 14.68
N LEU A 158 -5.11 1.15 13.40
CA LEU A 158 -3.73 1.00 12.98
C LEU A 158 -2.82 2.07 13.58
N LYS A 159 -3.26 3.31 13.78
CA LYS A 159 -2.40 4.35 14.38
C LYS A 159 -2.00 3.99 15.80
N ASP A 160 -2.95 3.53 16.62
CA ASP A 160 -2.69 3.14 18.01
C ASP A 160 -1.87 1.85 18.06
N GLU A 161 -2.21 0.88 17.20
CA GLU A 161 -1.49 -0.38 17.10
C GLU A 161 -0.01 -0.15 16.78
N LEU A 162 0.31 0.75 15.86
CA LEU A 162 1.68 1.11 15.50
C LEU A 162 2.41 1.82 16.63
N LYS A 163 1.73 2.73 17.34
CA LYS A 163 2.29 3.43 18.50
C LYS A 163 2.63 2.46 19.62
N ASN A 164 1.70 1.57 19.98
CA ASN A 164 1.88 0.55 21.02
C ASN A 164 3.03 -0.42 20.69
N ARG A 165 3.26 -0.61 19.39
CA ARG A 165 4.30 -1.49 18.83
C ARG A 165 5.64 -0.80 18.58
N GLY A 166 5.76 0.49 18.87
CA GLY A 166 6.99 1.26 18.67
C GLY A 166 7.35 1.53 17.21
N ILE A 167 6.42 1.35 16.26
CA ILE A 167 6.62 1.63 14.83
C ILE A 167 6.35 3.13 14.58
N LEU A 168 7.27 3.96 15.07
CA LEU A 168 7.10 5.42 15.07
C LEU A 168 7.75 6.12 13.87
N LEU A 169 8.72 5.46 13.23
CA LEU A 169 9.49 6.05 12.15
C LEU A 169 8.67 6.12 10.85
N ALA A 170 8.71 7.27 10.18
CA ALA A 170 7.95 7.50 8.95
C ALA A 170 8.28 6.48 7.85
N ASN A 171 9.55 6.12 7.67
CA ASN A 171 9.96 5.12 6.67
C ASN A 171 9.44 3.71 7.01
N SER A 172 9.40 3.35 8.29
CA SER A 172 8.84 2.08 8.75
C SER A 172 7.34 2.02 8.49
N GLN A 173 6.61 3.09 8.82
CA GLN A 173 5.17 3.15 8.53
C GLN A 173 4.89 3.11 7.02
N ARG A 174 5.71 3.77 6.20
CA ARG A 174 5.64 3.74 4.74
C ARG A 174 5.91 2.35 4.17
N LEU A 175 6.90 1.64 4.69
CA LEU A 175 7.19 0.26 4.30
C LEU A 175 6.05 -0.67 4.70
N LEU A 176 5.54 -0.51 5.92
CA LEU A 176 4.41 -1.27 6.43
C LEU A 176 3.18 -1.07 5.56
N ALA A 177 2.85 0.16 5.16
CA ALA A 177 1.69 0.42 4.31
C ALA A 177 1.76 -0.35 2.98
N ILE A 178 2.94 -0.37 2.33
CA ILE A 178 3.11 -1.16 1.11
C ILE A 178 2.99 -2.66 1.42
N PHE A 179 3.63 -3.13 2.48
CA PHE A 179 3.56 -4.53 2.88
C PHE A 179 2.12 -4.99 3.16
N LEU A 180 1.35 -4.23 3.93
CA LEU A 180 -0.06 -4.54 4.23
C LEU A 180 -0.92 -4.52 2.97
N TYR A 181 -0.64 -3.64 2.01
CA TYR A 181 -1.29 -3.70 0.70
C TYR A 181 -1.05 -5.05 0.02
N PHE A 182 0.19 -5.51 -0.06
CA PHE A 182 0.49 -6.81 -0.67
C PHE A 182 -0.13 -7.97 0.10
N VAL A 183 -0.14 -7.93 1.43
CA VAL A 183 -0.80 -8.95 2.26
C VAL A 183 -2.29 -9.00 1.96
N ASP A 184 -2.99 -7.86 1.94
CA ASP A 184 -4.43 -7.80 1.64
C ASP A 184 -4.73 -8.21 0.20
N MET A 185 -3.84 -7.87 -0.75
CA MET A 185 -3.94 -8.29 -2.14
C MET A 185 -3.77 -9.79 -2.32
N ILE A 186 -2.74 -10.40 -1.70
CA ILE A 186 -2.50 -11.85 -1.79
C ILE A 186 -3.68 -12.61 -1.20
N ASP A 187 -4.13 -12.22 0.00
CA ASP A 187 -5.26 -12.85 0.68
C ASP A 187 -6.59 -12.67 -0.06
N THR A 188 -6.78 -11.56 -0.79
CA THR A 188 -8.00 -11.34 -1.57
C THR A 188 -7.99 -12.10 -2.90
N ILE A 189 -6.85 -12.22 -3.56
CA ILE A 189 -6.73 -12.94 -4.82
C ILE A 189 -6.68 -14.45 -4.60
N ILE A 190 -5.99 -14.90 -3.57
CA ILE A 190 -5.86 -16.33 -3.24
C ILE A 190 -6.42 -16.50 -1.82
N PRO A 191 -7.76 -16.50 -1.68
CA PRO A 191 -8.36 -16.65 -0.38
C PRO A 191 -8.03 -18.03 0.20
N PRO A 192 -7.82 -18.13 1.53
CA PRO A 192 -7.68 -19.42 2.19
C PRO A 192 -8.89 -20.31 1.90
N ASN A 193 -8.66 -21.62 1.75
CA ASN A 193 -9.72 -22.56 1.41
C ASN A 193 -10.91 -22.46 2.39
N PRO A 194 -12.16 -22.37 1.90
CA PRO A 194 -13.34 -22.14 2.72
C PRO A 194 -13.63 -23.27 3.72
N THR A 195 -13.03 -24.45 3.54
CA THR A 195 -13.20 -25.62 4.42
C THR A 195 -12.72 -25.41 5.86
N ASN A 196 -11.94 -24.34 6.15
CA ASN A 196 -11.39 -24.08 7.47
C ASN A 196 -11.87 -22.76 8.13
N GLN A 197 -12.87 -22.06 7.58
CA GLN A 197 -13.23 -20.72 8.07
C GLN A 197 -14.63 -20.65 8.69
N SER A 198 -14.67 -20.79 10.02
CA SER A 198 -15.79 -20.39 10.89
C SER A 198 -15.80 -18.87 11.19
N PHE A 199 -14.84 -18.12 10.65
CA PHE A 199 -14.66 -16.70 10.96
C PHE A 199 -15.46 -15.79 10.04
N SER A 200 -16.03 -14.71 10.60
CA SER A 200 -16.49 -13.58 9.81
C SER A 200 -15.33 -12.95 9.03
N SER A 201 -15.62 -12.32 7.88
CA SER A 201 -14.61 -11.64 7.04
C SER A 201 -13.75 -10.64 7.83
N ILE A 202 -14.36 -9.93 8.78
CA ILE A 202 -13.66 -8.96 9.65
C ILE A 202 -12.68 -9.68 10.59
N GLN A 203 -13.07 -10.79 11.22
CA GLN A 203 -12.20 -11.54 12.13
C GLN A 203 -10.99 -12.15 11.40
N HIS A 204 -11.21 -12.67 10.19
CA HIS A 204 -10.12 -13.15 9.32
C HIS A 204 -9.13 -12.03 9.02
N LYS A 205 -9.62 -10.88 8.52
CA LYS A 205 -8.77 -9.73 8.20
C LYS A 205 -8.06 -9.15 9.42
N ASN A 206 -8.73 -9.08 10.57
CA ASN A 206 -8.12 -8.66 11.84
C ASN A 206 -6.93 -9.56 12.20
N THR A 207 -7.13 -10.87 12.15
CA THR A 207 -6.10 -11.86 12.50
C THR A 207 -4.92 -11.79 11.53
N LEU A 208 -5.20 -11.76 10.22
CA LEU A 208 -4.21 -11.59 9.17
C LEU A 208 -3.35 -10.33 9.41
N PHE A 209 -3.97 -9.19 9.69
CA PHE A 209 -3.27 -7.92 9.88
C PHE A 209 -2.44 -7.90 11.17
N LYS A 210 -2.94 -8.46 12.28
CA LYS A 210 -2.17 -8.57 13.53
C LYS A 210 -0.91 -9.42 13.33
N ILE A 211 -1.03 -10.56 12.65
CA ILE A 211 0.10 -11.44 12.34
C ILE A 211 1.09 -10.71 11.41
N ALA A 212 0.60 -10.06 10.37
CA ALA A 212 1.43 -9.30 9.44
C ALA A 212 2.21 -8.18 10.17
N ILE A 213 1.57 -7.41 11.04
CA ILE A 213 2.22 -6.34 11.81
C ILE A 213 3.26 -6.92 12.78
N LEU A 214 2.96 -8.04 13.47
CA LEU A 214 3.92 -8.74 14.32
C LEU A 214 5.18 -9.16 13.53
N ARG A 215 5.01 -9.71 12.32
CA ARG A 215 6.13 -10.08 11.46
C ARG A 215 6.89 -8.88 10.93
N PHE A 216 6.20 -7.81 10.59
CA PHE A 216 6.84 -6.56 10.24
C PHE A 216 7.77 -6.07 11.36
N GLN A 217 7.31 -6.06 12.61
CA GLN A 217 8.16 -5.65 13.75
C GLN A 217 9.40 -6.53 13.89
N ALA A 218 9.25 -7.85 13.77
CA ALA A 218 10.38 -8.77 13.85
C ALA A 218 11.39 -8.53 12.71
N PHE A 219 10.89 -8.29 11.49
CA PHE A 219 11.72 -7.96 10.34
C PHE A 219 12.43 -6.61 10.52
N GLU A 220 11.73 -5.59 11.01
CA GLU A 220 12.27 -4.25 11.25
C GLU A 220 13.41 -4.28 12.27
N LYS A 221 13.24 -4.98 13.39
CA LYS A 221 14.29 -5.15 14.41
C LYS A 221 15.59 -5.71 13.80
N ASN A 222 15.47 -6.68 12.90
CA ASN A 222 16.61 -7.32 12.24
C ASN A 222 17.19 -6.51 11.06
N ASN A 223 16.49 -5.47 10.59
CA ASN A 223 16.88 -4.67 9.42
C ASN A 223 16.90 -3.16 9.69
N SER A 224 16.95 -2.75 10.96
CA SER A 224 16.78 -1.37 11.40
C SER A 224 17.77 -0.41 10.71
N SER A 225 19.05 -0.77 10.63
CA SER A 225 20.09 0.01 9.94
C SER A 225 19.78 0.26 8.46
N ARG A 226 19.23 -0.75 7.78
CA ARG A 226 18.85 -0.68 6.35
C ARG A 226 17.60 0.18 6.14
N ILE A 227 16.64 0.14 7.06
CA ILE A 227 15.38 0.91 7.01
C ILE A 227 15.63 2.39 7.36
N LEU A 228 16.56 2.65 8.30
CA LEU A 228 16.96 3.99 8.72
C LEU A 228 17.74 4.74 7.63
N SER A 229 18.49 4.05 6.77
CA SER A 229 19.21 4.68 5.66
C SER A 229 18.25 5.07 4.52
N GLN A 230 18.03 6.38 4.34
CA GLN A 230 17.15 6.91 3.28
C GLN A 230 17.61 6.52 1.86
N ILE A 231 18.92 6.52 1.60
CA ILE A 231 19.49 6.18 0.29
C ILE A 231 19.21 4.71 -0.06
N HIS A 232 19.43 3.80 0.90
CA HIS A 232 19.15 2.38 0.70
C HIS A 232 17.65 2.10 0.64
N PHE A 233 16.85 2.82 1.42
CA PHE A 233 15.41 2.69 1.44
C PHE A 233 14.80 2.95 0.06
N HIS A 234 15.02 4.14 -0.53
CA HIS A 234 14.36 4.49 -1.80
C HIS A 234 14.87 3.68 -3.01
N GLY A 235 16.16 3.36 -3.07
CA GLY A 235 16.75 2.61 -4.18
C GLY A 235 16.29 1.14 -4.23
N ASN A 236 16.22 0.50 -3.06
CA ASN A 236 16.01 -0.94 -2.90
C ASN A 236 14.64 -1.32 -2.35
N LEU A 237 13.73 -0.37 -2.17
CA LEU A 237 12.41 -0.63 -1.57
C LEU A 237 11.64 -1.82 -2.18
N PRO A 238 11.58 -2.01 -3.52
CA PRO A 238 10.95 -3.21 -4.08
C PRO A 238 11.61 -4.51 -3.63
N ALA A 239 12.94 -4.55 -3.48
CA ALA A 239 13.60 -5.73 -2.95
C ALA A 239 13.23 -5.94 -1.47
N PHE A 240 13.27 -4.88 -0.66
CA PHE A 240 12.90 -4.93 0.76
C PHE A 240 11.48 -5.40 1.02
N VAL A 241 10.51 -4.85 0.29
CA VAL A 241 9.09 -5.26 0.41
C VAL A 241 8.95 -6.74 0.12
N TRP A 242 9.60 -7.24 -0.93
CA TRP A 242 9.54 -8.66 -1.28
C TRP A 242 10.30 -9.55 -0.28
N ASP A 243 11.44 -9.11 0.26
CA ASP A 243 12.13 -9.83 1.34
C ASP A 243 11.24 -9.98 2.58
N LEU A 244 10.53 -8.92 2.96
CA LEU A 244 9.55 -8.92 4.05
C LEU A 244 8.33 -9.81 3.72
N LEU A 245 7.80 -9.77 2.50
CA LEU A 245 6.72 -10.66 2.09
C LEU A 245 7.13 -12.12 2.19
N TYR A 246 8.31 -12.49 1.70
CA TYR A 246 8.85 -13.84 1.84
C TYR A 246 9.10 -14.21 3.32
N PHE A 247 9.46 -13.25 4.16
CA PHE A 247 9.57 -13.50 5.60
C PHE A 247 8.21 -13.82 6.24
N TRP A 248 7.16 -13.09 5.88
CA TRP A 248 5.78 -13.35 6.32
C TRP A 248 5.19 -14.64 5.74
N LEU A 249 5.47 -14.97 4.47
CA LEU A 249 4.97 -16.19 3.82
C LEU A 249 5.51 -17.49 4.44
N LYS A 250 6.56 -17.41 5.26
CA LYS A 250 7.08 -18.55 6.04
C LYS A 250 6.30 -18.80 7.33
N ASP A 251 5.28 -17.99 7.64
CA ASP A 251 4.40 -18.27 8.76
C ASP A 251 3.68 -19.61 8.60
N PRO A 252 3.55 -20.42 9.66
CA PRO A 252 2.85 -21.70 9.58
C PRO A 252 1.41 -21.58 9.07
N GLY A 253 0.75 -20.44 9.32
CA GLY A 253 -0.61 -20.16 8.82
C GLY A 253 -0.68 -19.90 7.30
N ASN A 254 0.45 -19.80 6.62
CA ASN A 254 0.56 -19.50 5.18
C ASN A 254 1.03 -20.70 4.36
N SER A 255 0.93 -21.95 4.86
CA SER A 255 1.48 -23.15 4.21
C SER A 255 1.12 -23.27 2.72
N GLY A 256 -0.15 -23.11 2.36
CA GLY A 256 -0.57 -23.12 0.96
C GLY A 256 0.10 -22.01 0.13
N LEU A 257 0.09 -20.76 0.64
CA LEU A 257 0.76 -19.66 -0.04
C LEU A 257 2.28 -19.88 -0.13
N GLN A 258 2.88 -20.58 0.83
CA GLN A 258 4.28 -20.97 0.82
C GLN A 258 4.59 -21.93 -0.34
N GLU A 259 3.73 -22.93 -0.58
CA GLU A 259 3.86 -23.85 -1.72
C GLU A 259 3.81 -23.13 -3.07
N LEU A 260 3.08 -22.02 -3.16
CA LEU A 260 3.03 -21.19 -4.36
C LEU A 260 4.24 -20.25 -4.49
N ALA A 261 4.69 -19.70 -3.37
CA ALA A 261 5.73 -18.68 -3.31
C ALA A 261 7.15 -19.25 -3.36
N TYR A 262 7.32 -20.54 -3.13
CA TYR A 262 8.59 -21.24 -3.16
C TYR A 262 8.52 -22.45 -4.10
N ASN A 263 9.62 -22.76 -4.78
CA ASN A 263 9.72 -24.00 -5.55
C ASN A 263 10.07 -25.18 -4.63
N PRO A 264 10.04 -26.44 -5.13
CA PRO A 264 10.36 -27.62 -4.32
C PRO A 264 11.74 -27.60 -3.65
N ASN A 265 12.69 -26.81 -4.17
CA ASN A 265 14.03 -26.65 -3.61
C ASN A 265 14.09 -25.54 -2.53
N GLY A 266 12.96 -24.96 -2.14
CA GLY A 266 12.88 -23.84 -1.18
C GLY A 266 13.34 -22.49 -1.74
N LEU A 267 13.58 -22.38 -3.05
CA LEU A 267 13.94 -21.12 -3.71
C LEU A 267 12.68 -20.31 -4.02
N ARG A 268 12.81 -18.98 -3.95
CA ARG A 268 11.72 -18.05 -4.22
C ARG A 268 11.19 -18.22 -5.65
N ASN A 269 9.90 -18.47 -5.79
CA ASN A 269 9.22 -18.52 -7.08
C ASN A 269 9.13 -17.11 -7.68
N SER A 270 9.87 -16.86 -8.76
CA SER A 270 9.86 -15.57 -9.44
C SER A 270 8.53 -15.26 -10.13
N MET A 271 7.75 -16.28 -10.50
CA MET A 271 6.49 -16.14 -11.23
C MET A 271 5.37 -15.65 -10.30
N PHE A 272 5.32 -16.18 -9.07
CA PHE A 272 4.50 -15.64 -7.98
C PHE A 272 4.72 -14.13 -7.80
N LYS A 273 5.99 -13.72 -7.66
CA LYS A 273 6.37 -12.30 -7.52
C LYS A 273 5.98 -11.47 -8.74
N LYS A 274 6.19 -11.97 -9.96
CA LYS A 274 5.84 -11.26 -11.21
C LYS A 274 4.33 -11.02 -11.30
N PHE A 275 3.53 -12.01 -10.92
CA PHE A 275 2.07 -11.91 -10.92
C PHE A 275 1.56 -10.81 -10.01
N PHE A 276 1.90 -10.87 -8.73
CA PHE A 276 1.43 -9.87 -7.76
C PHE A 276 1.98 -8.47 -8.06
N ASN A 277 3.19 -8.34 -8.60
CA ASN A 277 3.68 -7.05 -9.08
C ASN A 277 2.88 -6.52 -10.29
N ALA A 278 2.39 -7.41 -11.18
CA ALA A 278 1.55 -7.01 -12.29
C ALA A 278 0.18 -6.52 -11.82
N VAL A 279 -0.46 -7.26 -10.90
CA VAL A 279 -1.72 -6.80 -10.31
C VAL A 279 -1.52 -5.48 -9.58
N PHE A 280 -0.48 -5.36 -8.75
CA PHE A 280 -0.16 -4.12 -8.03
C PHE A 280 0.00 -2.92 -8.97
N LYS A 281 0.86 -3.03 -9.99
CA LYS A 281 1.19 -1.88 -10.86
C LYS A 281 0.01 -1.43 -11.72
N PHE A 282 -0.90 -2.34 -12.08
CA PHE A 282 -2.09 -2.02 -12.86
C PHE A 282 -3.26 -1.57 -12.00
N SER A 283 -3.31 -1.94 -10.71
CA SER A 283 -4.44 -1.60 -9.83
C SER A 283 -4.24 -0.37 -8.94
N CYS A 284 -3.00 -0.09 -8.53
CA CYS A 284 -2.75 0.82 -7.41
C CYS A 284 -3.33 2.23 -7.62
N THR A 285 -3.20 2.81 -8.81
CA THR A 285 -3.69 4.16 -9.13
C THR A 285 -5.20 4.27 -8.98
N LYS A 286 -5.95 3.35 -9.59
CA LYS A 286 -7.42 3.36 -9.56
C LYS A 286 -7.95 3.06 -8.16
N LEU A 287 -7.33 2.12 -7.44
CA LEU A 287 -7.70 1.84 -6.05
C LEU A 287 -7.45 3.04 -5.13
N ASN A 288 -6.36 3.79 -5.34
CA ASN A 288 -6.12 5.05 -4.62
C ASN A 288 -7.23 6.09 -4.89
N LEU A 289 -7.72 6.19 -6.12
CA LEU A 289 -8.84 7.08 -6.46
C LEU A 289 -10.14 6.64 -5.78
N ARG A 290 -10.45 5.33 -5.82
CA ARG A 290 -11.63 4.76 -5.15
C ARG A 290 -11.63 5.04 -3.65
N LEU A 291 -10.47 4.93 -3.01
CA LEU A 291 -10.33 5.22 -1.57
C LEU A 291 -10.56 6.69 -1.23
N LYS A 292 -10.20 7.62 -2.12
CA LYS A 292 -10.37 9.06 -1.89
C LYS A 292 -11.77 9.55 -2.19
N TYR A 293 -12.34 9.08 -3.30
CA TYR A 293 -13.52 9.69 -3.91
C TYR A 293 -14.73 8.74 -4.00
N GLY A 294 -14.57 7.48 -3.60
CA GLY A 294 -15.59 6.44 -3.71
C GLY A 294 -15.49 5.61 -5.00
N PRO A 295 -16.24 4.49 -5.09
CA PRO A 295 -16.14 3.49 -6.15
C PRO A 295 -16.49 4.01 -7.56
N ASN A 296 -17.30 5.07 -7.68
CA ASN A 296 -17.81 5.56 -8.96
C ASN A 296 -16.87 6.54 -9.70
N MET A 297 -15.68 6.81 -9.14
CA MET A 297 -14.71 7.77 -9.70
C MET A 297 -13.46 7.08 -10.28
N SER A 298 -13.54 5.77 -10.56
CA SER A 298 -12.49 5.00 -11.25
C SER A 298 -12.59 5.11 -12.76
#